data_AF-A0A9E5I3M4-F1
#
_entry.id   AF-A0A9E5I3M4-F1
#
_cell.length_a   1.000
_cell.length_b   1.000
_cell.length_c   1.000
_cell.angle_alpha   90.00
_cell.angle_beta   90.00
_cell.angle_gamma   90.00
#
_symmetry.space_group_name_H-M   'P 1'
#
loop_
_entity.id
_entity.type
_entity.pdbx_description
1 polymer ?
#
loop_
_entity_poly.entity_id
_entity_poly.type
_entity_poly.pdbx_seq_one_letter_code
_entity_poly.pdbx_strand_id
1 'polypeptide(L)' 'MGIVGVFWGNQAQELAHFFPEERKVVGIHPSPLSAYRGFFGSKPFSQVNKILISEGRHAIKWTKQ' A
#
# COMPACT_ATOMS: atom_id res chain seq x y z
N MET A 1 16.54 8.46 -0.13
CA MET A 1 15.19 8.46 -0.74
C MET A 1 14.28 7.54 0.07
N GLY A 2 13.04 7.94 0.32
CA GLY A 2 12.08 7.22 1.18
C GLY A 2 10.77 7.00 0.46
N ILE A 3 10.66 5.89 -0.24
CA ILE A 3 9.51 5.56 -1.08
C ILE A 3 8.89 4.29 -0.52
N VAL A 4 7.56 4.30 -0.36
CA VAL A 4 6.76 3.11 -0.11
C VAL A 4 5.87 2.87 -1.32
N GLY A 5 6.01 1.71 -1.95
CA GLY A 5 5.21 1.33 -3.11
C GLY A 5 3.87 0.73 -2.68
N VAL A 6 2.77 1.16 -3.30
CA VAL A 6 1.44 0.58 -3.06
C VAL A 6 0.94 -0.01 -4.36
N PHE A 7 0.72 -1.32 -4.37
CA PHE A 7 0.40 -2.09 -5.56
C PHE A 7 -0.94 -2.80 -5.39
N TRP A 8 -1.96 -2.28 -6.08
CA TRP A 8 -3.33 -2.79 -6.00
C TRP A 8 -3.76 -3.44 -7.30
N GLY A 9 -4.16 -4.72 -7.23
CA GLY A 9 -4.58 -5.52 -8.38
C GLY A 9 -3.42 -6.15 -9.15
N ASN A 10 -3.75 -7.14 -9.98
CA ASN A 10 -2.77 -8.05 -10.59
C ASN A 10 -1.68 -7.32 -11.40
N GLN A 11 -2.05 -6.37 -12.24
CA GLN A 11 -1.09 -5.61 -13.05
C GLN A 11 -0.08 -4.83 -12.20
N ALA A 12 -0.52 -4.23 -11.09
CA ALA A 12 0.39 -3.54 -10.18
C ALA A 12 1.27 -4.54 -9.42
N GLN A 13 0.74 -5.72 -9.07
CA GLN A 13 1.48 -6.77 -8.38
C GLN A 13 2.61 -7.36 -9.24
N GLU A 14 2.44 -7.43 -10.57
CA GLU A 14 3.51 -7.83 -11.49
C GLU A 14 4.73 -6.92 -11.37
N LEU A 15 4.52 -5.61 -11.19
CA LEU A 15 5.59 -4.63 -10.96
C LEU A 15 6.13 -4.68 -9.52
N ALA A 16 5.31 -5.09 -8.55
CA ALA A 16 5.69 -5.17 -7.15
C ALA A 16 6.84 -6.16 -6.91
N HIS A 17 7.05 -7.14 -7.79
CA HIS A 17 8.18 -8.07 -7.73
C HIS A 17 9.54 -7.37 -7.88
N PHE A 18 9.59 -6.21 -8.53
CA PHE A 18 10.82 -5.42 -8.67
C PHE A 18 11.06 -4.45 -7.50
N PHE A 19 10.18 -4.44 -6.49
CA PHE A 19 10.26 -3.54 -5.34
C PHE A 19 10.65 -4.29 -4.05
N PRO A 20 11.46 -3.69 -3.16
CA PRO A 20 11.83 -4.29 -1.88
C PRO A 20 10.60 -4.66 -1.04
N GLU A 21 10.61 -5.86 -0.44
CA GLU A 21 9.49 -6.39 0.36
C GLU A 21 9.16 -5.49 1.56
N GLU A 22 10.20 -4.98 2.22
CA GLU A 22 10.09 -4.12 3.39
C GLU A 22 9.57 -2.71 3.06
N ARG A 23 9.47 -2.35 1.77
CA ARG A 23 8.98 -1.05 1.31
C ARG A 23 7.73 -1.12 0.45
N LYS A 24 7.04 -2.26 0.38
CA LYS A 24 5.82 -2.37 -0.43
C LYS A 24 4.60 -2.80 0.37
N VAL A 25 3.45 -2.36 -0.11
CA VAL A 25 2.13 -2.79 0.31
C VAL A 25 1.41 -3.33 -0.91
N VAL A 26 1.04 -4.60 -0.86
CA VAL A 26 0.33 -5.30 -1.93
C VAL A 26 -1.10 -5.61 -1.49
N GLY A 27 -2.08 -5.41 -2.37
CA GLY A 27 -3.48 -5.69 -2.06
C GLY A 27 -4.40 -5.81 -3.26
N ILE A 28 -5.68 -6.02 -2.98
CA ILE A 28 -6.75 -6.10 -3.97
C ILE A 28 -7.08 -4.69 -4.51
N HIS A 29 -7.46 -4.61 -5.78
CA HIS A 29 -7.82 -3.35 -6.42
C HIS A 29 -9.11 -2.73 -5.82
N PRO A 30 -9.16 -1.40 -5.58
CA PRO A 30 -10.31 -0.71 -4.97
C PRO A 30 -11.54 -0.61 -5.89
N SER A 31 -11.43 -0.98 -7.17
CA SER A 31 -12.59 -0.98 -8.10
C SER A 31 -13.75 -1.78 -7.52
N PRO A 32 -15.01 -1.34 -7.71
CA PRO A 32 -16.20 -2.08 -7.27
C PRO A 32 -16.20 -3.56 -7.69
N LEU A 33 -15.62 -3.88 -8.86
CA LEU A 33 -15.54 -5.24 -9.39
C LEU A 33 -14.68 -6.21 -8.55
N SER A 34 -13.80 -5.68 -7.69
CA SER A 34 -12.85 -6.47 -6.92
C SER A 34 -12.80 -6.10 -5.43
N ALA A 35 -13.29 -4.93 -5.03
CA ALA A 35 -13.09 -4.41 -3.67
C ALA A 35 -13.61 -5.34 -2.57
N TYR A 36 -14.74 -6.00 -2.80
CA TYR A 36 -15.34 -6.96 -1.88
C TYR A 36 -14.49 -8.23 -1.66
N ARG A 37 -13.54 -8.52 -2.55
CA ARG A 37 -12.65 -9.70 -2.46
C ARG A 37 -11.49 -9.50 -1.49
N GLY A 38 -11.38 -8.34 -0.84
CA GLY A 38 -10.37 -8.11 0.19
C GLY A 38 -9.75 -6.71 0.21
N PHE A 39 -10.27 -5.73 -0.54
CA PHE A 39 -9.84 -4.34 -0.37
C PHE A 39 -10.39 -3.77 0.94
N PHE A 40 -11.68 -3.96 1.22
CA PHE A 40 -12.27 -3.55 2.49
C PHE A 40 -11.64 -4.35 3.64
N GLY A 41 -11.13 -3.64 4.66
CA GLY A 41 -10.42 -4.24 5.78
C GLY A 41 -8.91 -4.43 5.59
N SER A 42 -8.36 -4.24 4.38
CA SER A 42 -6.91 -4.42 4.10
C SER A 42 -6.00 -3.39 4.77
N LYS A 43 -6.54 -2.24 5.22
CA LYS A 43 -5.82 -1.17 5.94
C LYS A 43 -4.49 -0.72 5.28
N PRO A 44 -4.44 -0.48 3.95
CA PRO A 44 -3.19 -0.24 3.24
C PRO A 44 -2.52 1.07 3.70
N PHE A 45 -3.31 2.11 4.00
CA PHE A 45 -2.79 3.40 4.50
C PHE A 45 -2.07 3.27 5.84
N SER A 46 -2.59 2.44 6.75
CA SER A 46 -1.94 2.17 8.03
C SER A 46 -0.67 1.36 7.86
N GLN A 47 -0.64 0.40 6.92
CA GLN A 47 0.57 -0.36 6.59
C GLN A 47 1.66 0.56 6.03
N VAL A 48 1.32 1.47 5.12
CA VAL A 48 2.28 2.48 4.61
C VAL A 48 2.87 3.30 5.75
N ASN A 49 2.04 3.80 6.66
CA ASN A 49 2.53 4.58 7.81
C ASN A 49 3.42 3.75 8.73
N LYS A 50 3.14 2.45 8.94
CA LYS A 50 4.02 1.57 9.71
C LYS A 50 5.41 1.43 9.08
N ILE A 51 5.47 1.26 7.76
CA ILE A 51 6.74 1.19 7.02
C ILE A 51 7.49 2.52 7.19
N LEU A 52 6.84 3.66 6.93
CA LEU A 52 7.46 4.97 7.09
C LEU A 52 8.02 5.19 8.50
N ILE A 53 7.24 4.87 9.54
CA ILE A 53 7.67 5.00 10.94
C ILE A 53 8.87 4.09 11.23
N SER A 54 8.86 2.84 10.73
CA SER A 54 10.00 1.92 10.91
C SER A 54 11.29 2.42 10.27
N GLU A 55 11.20 3.27 9.25
CA GLU A 55 12.33 3.96 8.63
C GLU A 55 12.67 5.30 9.28
N GLY A 56 12.06 5.64 10.42
CA GLY A 56 12.26 6.93 11.09
C GLY A 56 11.64 8.12 10.35
N ARG A 57 10.62 7.89 9.50
CA ARG A 57 9.89 8.92 8.76
C ARG A 57 8.56 9.25 9.41
N HIS A 58 8.08 10.46 9.15
CA HIS A 58 6.76 10.89 9.59
C HIS A 58 5.65 10.13 8.85
N ALA A 59 4.60 9.77 9.59
CA ALA A 59 3.39 9.18 9.03
C ALA A 59 2.66 10.19 8.13
N ILE A 60 2.04 9.69 7.06
CA ILE A 60 1.18 10.49 6.19
C ILE A 60 -0.19 10.66 6.87
N LYS A 61 -0.67 11.90 6.90
CA LYS A 61 -2.05 12.22 7.29
C LYS A 61 -2.96 12.08 6.07
N TRP A 62 -3.72 10.99 6.02
CA TRP A 62 -4.53 10.58 4.85
C TRP A 62 -5.91 11.24 4.75
N THR A 63 -6.33 11.99 5.76
CA THR A 63 -7.57 12.75 5.70
C THR A 63 -7.44 13.85 4.65
N LYS A 64 -8.47 14.04 3.81
CA LYS A 64 -8.53 15.20 2.92
C LYS A 64 -8.39 16.48 3.75
N GLN A 65 -7.60 17.42 3.25
CA GLN A 65 -7.62 18.80 3.74
C GLN A 65 -8.89 19.49 3.25
#